data_AF-A0A9D1NS74-F1
#
_entry.id   AF-A0A9D1NS74-F1
#
_cell.length_a   1.000
_cell.length_b   1.000
_cell.length_c   1.000
_cell.angle_alpha   90.00
_cell.angle_beta   90.00
_cell.angle_gamma   90.00
#
_symmetry.space_group_name_H-M   'P 1'
#
loop_
_entity.id
_entity.type
_entity.pdbx_description
1 polymer ?
#
loop_
_entity_poly.entity_id
_entity_poly.type
_entity_poly.pdbx_seq_one_letter_code
_entity_poly.pdbx_strand_id
1 'polypeptide(L)'
;IRIMEQACTGDSSLQVRPLKTKYPQGAERMLIYAVTGRKINSSLLPADAGCVVDNAETAAAVYRAVALGKPVTERIVTVTGEAVARPSNFLAPVGMDHQELLEAAGGLAKPAEKIVSGGLMMGFALFDLHVPVTKTTSGLVCLSADEVSRHRPTACINCGRCVAQCPEHLVPARLARFAQHGDEKNFLKYYGMECCECGCCSYVCPARRPLAQEIKSMRKMVLANRKKRQEGDKK
;
A
#
# COMPACT_ATOMS: atom_id res chain seq x y z
N ILE A 1 4.60 15.13 -15.45
CA ILE A 1 4.24 16.51 -15.03
C ILE A 1 3.86 17.35 -16.24
N ARG A 2 4.76 17.60 -17.21
CA ARG A 2 4.45 18.38 -18.44
C ARG A 2 3.13 18.03 -19.14
N ILE A 3 2.85 16.75 -19.38
CA ILE A 3 1.60 16.31 -20.02
C ILE A 3 0.36 16.68 -19.17
N MET A 4 0.46 16.56 -17.84
CA MET A 4 -0.64 16.93 -16.94
C MET A 4 -0.84 18.46 -16.93
N GLU A 5 0.24 19.24 -16.91
CA GLU A 5 0.16 20.71 -16.96
C GLU A 5 -0.48 21.18 -18.28
N GLN A 6 -0.10 20.55 -19.40
CA GLN A 6 -0.70 20.81 -20.70
C GLN A 6 -2.20 20.44 -20.71
N ALA A 7 -2.57 19.29 -20.16
CA ALA A 7 -3.97 18.86 -20.09
C ALA A 7 -4.84 19.76 -19.18
N CYS A 8 -4.25 20.41 -18.18
CA CYS A 8 -4.94 21.37 -17.31
C CYS A 8 -4.89 22.82 -17.84
N THR A 9 -4.31 23.07 -19.01
CA THR A 9 -4.20 24.43 -19.55
C THR A 9 -5.59 24.97 -19.93
N GLY A 10 -5.93 26.16 -19.43
CA GLY A 10 -7.21 26.83 -19.73
C GLY A 10 -8.32 26.60 -18.70
N ASP A 11 -8.11 25.72 -17.72
CA ASP A 11 -9.04 25.50 -16.61
C ASP A 11 -8.45 26.02 -15.29
N SER A 12 -8.93 27.18 -14.82
CA SER A 12 -8.46 27.80 -13.57
C SER A 12 -8.86 27.04 -12.30
N SER A 13 -9.76 26.06 -12.41
CA SER A 13 -10.17 25.20 -11.27
C SER A 13 -9.21 24.05 -11.02
N LEU A 14 -8.34 23.72 -11.98
CA LEU A 14 -7.37 22.64 -11.88
C LEU A 14 -5.96 23.16 -11.66
N GLN A 15 -5.22 22.48 -10.78
CA GLN A 15 -3.83 22.82 -10.50
C GLN A 15 -2.96 21.56 -10.37
N VAL A 16 -1.87 21.53 -11.14
CA VAL A 16 -0.85 20.49 -11.00
C VAL A 16 0.17 20.92 -9.95
N ARG A 17 0.32 20.12 -8.89
CA ARG A 17 1.29 20.36 -7.82
C ARG A 17 2.37 19.28 -7.82
N PRO A 18 3.62 19.59 -8.20
CA PRO A 18 4.72 18.65 -8.04
C PRO A 18 5.03 18.44 -6.56
N LEU A 19 5.18 17.18 -6.14
CA LEU A 19 5.54 16.80 -4.77
C LEU A 19 6.95 16.22 -4.71
N LYS A 20 7.52 16.17 -3.50
CA LYS A 20 8.84 15.57 -3.29
C LYS A 20 8.79 14.07 -3.60
N THR A 21 9.78 13.58 -4.33
CA THR A 21 9.97 12.14 -4.60
C THR A 21 10.43 11.44 -3.32
N LYS A 22 9.47 11.05 -2.48
CA LYS A 22 9.70 10.39 -1.20
C LYS A 22 8.63 9.34 -0.96
N TYR A 23 9.00 8.18 -0.45
CA TYR A 23 8.03 7.22 0.06
C TYR A 23 7.74 7.47 1.56
N PRO A 24 6.47 7.43 2.04
CA PRO A 24 5.21 7.25 1.31
C PRO A 24 4.46 8.58 1.05
N GLN A 25 4.99 9.46 0.19
CA GLN A 25 4.37 10.77 -0.09
C GLN A 25 2.95 10.65 -0.67
N GLY A 26 2.66 9.55 -1.38
CA GLY A 26 1.35 9.25 -1.95
C GLY A 26 0.30 8.68 -0.98
N ALA A 27 0.65 8.47 0.29
CA ALA A 27 -0.34 8.07 1.28
C ALA A 27 -1.29 9.24 1.58
N GLU A 28 -2.57 8.94 1.77
CA GLU A 28 -3.67 9.90 1.83
C GLU A 28 -3.38 11.09 2.79
N ARG A 29 -2.97 10.80 4.03
CA ARG A 29 -2.66 11.84 5.02
C ARG A 29 -1.46 12.70 4.65
N MET A 30 -0.45 12.09 4.02
CA MET A 30 0.77 12.77 3.59
C MET A 30 0.49 13.66 2.38
N LEU A 31 -0.41 13.24 1.49
CA LEU A 31 -0.88 14.04 0.37
C LEU A 31 -1.68 15.25 0.85
N ILE A 32 -2.67 15.05 1.74
CA ILE A 32 -3.47 16.13 2.30
C ILE A 32 -2.56 17.17 2.95
N TYR A 33 -1.63 16.72 3.81
CA TYR A 33 -0.71 17.62 4.47
C TYR A 33 0.22 18.34 3.49
N ALA A 34 0.79 17.64 2.51
CA ALA A 34 1.73 18.24 1.57
C ALA A 34 1.08 19.27 0.63
N VAL A 35 -0.21 19.11 0.31
CA VAL A 35 -0.93 20.02 -0.59
C VAL A 35 -1.63 21.15 0.17
N THR A 36 -2.20 20.85 1.35
CA THR A 36 -3.10 21.78 2.07
C THR A 36 -2.55 22.29 3.39
N GLY A 37 -1.52 21.66 3.95
CA GLY A 37 -1.02 21.92 5.31
C GLY A 37 -1.91 21.35 6.43
N ARG A 38 -3.09 20.79 6.11
CA ARG A 38 -4.03 20.21 7.08
C ARG A 38 -3.53 18.85 7.56
N LYS A 39 -3.79 18.54 8.83
CA LYS A 39 -3.42 17.25 9.46
C LYS A 39 -4.68 16.51 9.87
N ILE A 40 -4.73 15.22 9.55
CA ILE A 40 -5.78 14.29 9.98
C ILE A 40 -5.15 13.10 10.72
N ASN A 41 -5.90 12.49 11.62
CA ASN A 41 -5.49 11.30 12.39
C ASN A 41 -6.39 10.11 12.04
N SER A 42 -6.22 8.96 12.70
CA SER A 42 -7.00 7.76 12.40
C SER A 42 -8.49 7.84 12.75
N SER A 43 -8.93 8.86 13.48
CA SER A 43 -10.35 9.09 13.82
C SER A 43 -11.08 10.05 12.87
N LEU A 44 -10.35 10.75 11.99
CA LEU A 44 -10.90 11.71 11.04
C LEU A 44 -10.90 11.13 9.63
N LEU A 45 -11.94 11.45 8.87
CA LEU A 45 -12.01 11.20 7.44
C LEU A 45 -11.35 12.37 6.69
N PRO A 46 -10.83 12.15 5.46
CA PRO A 46 -10.38 13.22 4.57
C PRO A 46 -11.42 14.33 4.39
N ALA A 47 -12.70 13.96 4.35
CA ALA A 47 -13.81 14.90 4.22
C ALA A 47 -13.90 15.88 5.39
N ASP A 48 -13.50 15.47 6.60
CA ASP A 48 -13.44 16.37 7.77
C ASP A 48 -12.36 17.45 7.61
N ALA A 49 -11.34 17.19 6.78
CA ALA A 49 -10.36 18.19 6.35
C ALA A 49 -10.78 18.93 5.07
N GLY A 50 -12.00 18.73 4.57
CA GLY A 50 -12.49 19.32 3.33
C GLY A 50 -11.75 18.81 2.10
N CYS A 51 -11.29 17.55 2.12
CA CYS A 51 -10.54 16.94 1.03
C CYS A 51 -11.20 15.64 0.56
N VAL A 52 -11.13 15.39 -0.73
CA VAL A 52 -11.34 14.06 -1.34
C VAL A 52 -10.04 13.69 -2.03
N VAL A 53 -9.53 12.49 -1.75
CA VAL A 53 -8.25 12.03 -2.29
C VAL A 53 -8.49 10.78 -3.12
N ASP A 54 -8.44 10.94 -4.43
CA ASP A 54 -8.63 9.85 -5.37
C ASP A 54 -7.34 9.54 -6.13
N ASN A 55 -7.13 8.26 -6.40
CA ASN A 55 -6.13 7.83 -7.38
C ASN A 55 -6.58 8.29 -8.78
N ALA A 56 -5.63 8.67 -9.63
CA ALA A 56 -5.89 9.05 -11.02
C ALA A 56 -6.72 8.00 -11.78
N GLU A 57 -6.46 6.70 -11.54
CA GLU A 57 -7.22 5.63 -12.20
C GLU A 57 -8.66 5.52 -11.67
N THR A 58 -8.88 5.82 -10.39
CA THR A 58 -10.23 5.89 -9.82
C THR A 58 -11.02 7.03 -10.47
N ALA A 59 -10.43 8.22 -10.57
CA ALA A 59 -11.07 9.36 -11.23
C ALA A 59 -11.41 9.04 -12.71
N ALA A 60 -10.48 8.41 -13.44
CA ALA A 60 -10.72 7.96 -14.81
C ALA A 60 -11.83 6.90 -14.91
N ALA A 61 -11.90 5.95 -13.96
CA ALA A 61 -12.94 4.94 -13.90
C ALA A 61 -14.32 5.54 -13.61
N VAL A 62 -14.42 6.52 -12.71
CA VAL A 62 -15.67 7.26 -12.42
C VAL A 62 -16.17 7.95 -13.68
N TYR A 63 -15.29 8.63 -14.44
CA TYR A 63 -15.67 9.23 -15.72
C TYR A 63 -16.21 8.20 -16.70
N ARG A 64 -15.53 7.06 -16.89
CA ARG A 64 -15.99 5.99 -17.78
C ARG A 64 -17.36 5.44 -17.37
N ALA A 65 -17.58 5.23 -16.07
CA ALA A 65 -18.83 4.70 -15.56
C ALA A 65 -20.00 5.68 -15.76
N VAL A 66 -19.81 6.96 -15.39
CA VAL A 66 -20.88 7.96 -15.38
C VAL A 66 -21.12 8.56 -16.76
N ALA A 67 -20.06 8.97 -17.46
CA ALA A 67 -20.19 9.66 -18.75
C ALA A 67 -20.34 8.70 -19.93
N LEU A 68 -19.75 7.50 -19.84
CA LEU A 68 -19.73 6.55 -20.97
C LEU A 68 -20.55 5.27 -20.71
N GLY A 69 -21.14 5.11 -19.52
CA GLY A 69 -21.89 3.90 -19.14
C GLY A 69 -21.03 2.64 -19.09
N LYS A 70 -19.70 2.77 -18.94
CA LYS A 70 -18.76 1.65 -18.93
C LYS A 70 -18.38 1.29 -17.50
N PRO A 71 -18.90 0.19 -16.93
CA PRO A 71 -18.50 -0.24 -15.59
C PRO A 71 -17.02 -0.65 -15.56
N VAL A 72 -16.48 -0.84 -14.35
CA VAL A 72 -15.09 -1.29 -14.18
C VAL A 72 -14.95 -2.76 -14.58
N THR A 73 -14.68 -2.99 -15.86
CA THR A 73 -14.44 -4.32 -16.45
C THR A 73 -12.95 -4.62 -16.63
N GLU A 74 -12.10 -3.61 -16.53
CA GLU A 74 -10.67 -3.67 -16.79
C GLU A 74 -9.89 -2.78 -15.82
N ARG A 75 -8.61 -3.09 -15.65
CA ARG A 75 -7.71 -2.43 -14.71
C ARG A 75 -6.32 -2.30 -15.32
N ILE A 76 -5.65 -1.18 -15.06
CA ILE A 76 -4.23 -1.04 -15.41
C ILE A 76 -3.40 -1.83 -14.40
N VAL A 77 -2.65 -2.82 -14.89
CA VAL A 77 -1.78 -3.66 -14.06
C VAL A 77 -0.35 -3.58 -14.58
N THR A 78 0.57 -3.17 -13.71
CA THR A 78 2.00 -3.16 -14.00
C THR A 78 2.62 -4.52 -13.72
N VAL A 79 3.11 -5.22 -14.75
CA VAL A 79 3.90 -6.46 -14.57
C VAL A 79 5.38 -6.08 -14.65
N THR A 80 6.13 -6.34 -13.58
CA THR A 80 7.52 -5.89 -13.48
C THR A 80 8.33 -6.77 -12.51
N GLY A 81 9.60 -6.41 -12.32
CA GLY A 81 10.54 -7.13 -11.47
C GLY A 81 11.62 -7.83 -12.29
N GLU A 82 12.73 -8.16 -11.63
CA GLU A 82 13.95 -8.68 -12.26
C GLU A 82 13.73 -10.00 -13.00
N ALA A 83 12.73 -10.79 -12.59
CA ALA A 83 12.46 -12.10 -13.18
C ALA A 83 11.60 -12.04 -14.46
N VAL A 84 10.94 -10.90 -14.75
CA VAL A 84 10.02 -10.75 -15.90
C VAL A 84 10.80 -10.50 -17.18
N ALA A 85 10.41 -11.17 -18.27
CA ALA A 85 11.07 -11.01 -19.57
C ALA A 85 10.85 -9.63 -20.20
N ARG A 86 9.62 -9.12 -20.20
CA ARG A 86 9.28 -7.80 -20.76
C ARG A 86 8.37 -7.01 -19.80
N PRO A 87 8.94 -6.31 -18.80
CA PRO A 87 8.17 -5.46 -17.90
C PRO A 87 7.29 -4.47 -18.66
N SER A 88 6.00 -4.45 -18.36
CA SER A 88 4.97 -3.76 -19.15
C SER A 88 3.78 -3.34 -18.29
N ASN A 89 3.00 -2.36 -18.79
CA ASN A 89 1.70 -2.01 -18.23
C ASN A 89 0.61 -2.56 -19.14
N PHE A 90 -0.35 -3.27 -18.57
CA PHE A 90 -1.46 -3.88 -19.31
C PHE A 90 -2.78 -3.29 -18.87
N LEU A 91 -3.71 -3.13 -19.82
CA LEU A 91 -5.13 -2.97 -19.52
C LEU A 91 -5.72 -4.38 -19.46
N ALA A 92 -5.80 -4.95 -18.26
CA ALA A 92 -6.19 -6.33 -18.05
C ALA A 92 -7.67 -6.42 -17.64
N PRO A 93 -8.47 -7.36 -18.20
CA PRO A 93 -9.82 -7.61 -17.72
C PRO A 93 -9.82 -8.04 -16.25
N VAL A 94 -10.83 -7.60 -15.51
CA VAL A 94 -11.10 -8.14 -14.18
C VAL A 94 -11.52 -9.61 -14.34
N GLY A 95 -10.84 -10.50 -13.62
CA GLY A 95 -11.01 -11.96 -13.73
C GLY A 95 -9.93 -12.66 -14.55
N MET A 96 -9.11 -11.93 -15.32
CA MET A 96 -7.97 -12.50 -16.04
C MET A 96 -7.01 -13.20 -15.08
N ASP A 97 -6.45 -14.34 -15.47
CA ASP A 97 -5.52 -15.07 -14.62
C ASP A 97 -4.15 -14.35 -14.54
N HIS A 98 -3.51 -14.36 -13.37
CA HIS A 98 -2.18 -13.74 -13.26
C HIS A 98 -1.11 -14.51 -14.07
N GLN A 99 -1.31 -15.81 -14.32
CA GLN A 99 -0.45 -16.58 -15.23
C GLN A 99 -0.54 -16.04 -16.66
N GLU A 100 -1.76 -15.86 -17.19
CA GLU A 100 -1.99 -15.30 -18.54
C GLU A 100 -1.42 -13.88 -18.64
N LEU A 101 -1.58 -13.09 -17.59
CA LEU A 101 -1.03 -11.73 -17.54
C LEU A 101 0.51 -11.73 -17.57
N LEU A 102 1.14 -12.68 -16.88
CA LEU A 102 2.59 -12.86 -16.89
C LEU A 102 3.08 -13.34 -18.26
N GLU A 103 2.35 -14.25 -18.91
CA GLU A 103 2.63 -14.72 -20.26
C GLU A 103 2.54 -13.59 -21.30
N ALA A 104 1.57 -12.67 -21.16
CA ALA A 104 1.49 -11.46 -21.98
C ALA A 104 2.74 -10.57 -21.82
N ALA A 105 3.37 -10.58 -20.64
CA ALA A 105 4.68 -9.95 -20.38
C ALA A 105 5.88 -10.76 -20.89
N GLY A 106 5.66 -11.83 -21.66
CA GLY A 106 6.70 -12.72 -22.16
C GLY A 106 7.17 -13.77 -21.15
N GLY A 107 6.45 -13.97 -20.05
CA GLY A 107 6.80 -14.92 -19.01
C GLY A 107 7.98 -14.49 -18.16
N LEU A 108 8.58 -15.46 -17.48
CA LEU A 108 9.78 -15.27 -16.68
C LEU A 108 11.04 -15.48 -17.53
N ALA A 109 11.94 -14.50 -17.55
CA ALA A 109 13.28 -14.65 -18.15
C ALA A 109 14.24 -15.46 -17.27
N LYS A 110 13.94 -15.56 -15.97
CA LYS A 110 14.67 -16.37 -14.99
C LYS A 110 13.73 -16.77 -13.84
N PRO A 111 14.05 -17.81 -13.06
CA PRO A 111 13.18 -18.24 -11.96
C PRO A 111 12.85 -17.09 -11.00
N ALA A 112 11.58 -16.96 -10.64
CA ALA A 112 11.12 -16.05 -9.61
C ALA A 112 11.05 -16.79 -8.27
N GLU A 113 11.74 -16.30 -7.25
CA GLU A 113 11.64 -16.84 -5.89
C GLU A 113 10.44 -16.27 -5.13
N LYS A 114 9.99 -15.06 -5.52
CA LYS A 114 8.84 -14.40 -4.91
C LYS A 114 8.07 -13.61 -5.92
N ILE A 115 6.76 -13.81 -5.92
CA ILE A 115 5.83 -13.06 -6.74
C ILE A 115 4.89 -12.30 -5.81
N VAL A 116 4.71 -11.01 -6.04
CA VAL A 116 3.90 -10.12 -5.21
C VAL A 116 2.79 -9.51 -6.05
N SER A 117 1.54 -9.64 -5.60
CA SER A 117 0.41 -8.89 -6.15
C SER A 117 0.30 -7.53 -5.47
N GLY A 118 0.29 -6.47 -6.26
CA GLY A 118 0.37 -5.07 -5.83
C GLY A 118 1.80 -4.50 -5.88
N GLY A 119 2.06 -3.47 -5.09
CA GLY A 119 3.40 -2.86 -5.00
C GLY A 119 4.32 -3.58 -4.02
N LEU A 120 5.64 -3.45 -4.20
CA LEU A 120 6.66 -4.14 -3.39
C LEU A 120 6.49 -3.96 -1.86
N MET A 121 6.03 -2.78 -1.43
CA MET A 121 5.92 -2.43 0.00
C MET A 121 4.63 -2.88 0.67
N MET A 122 3.51 -2.86 -0.06
CA MET A 122 2.16 -3.07 0.49
C MET A 122 1.42 -4.26 -0.10
N GLY A 123 1.95 -4.84 -1.17
CA GLY A 123 1.42 -6.03 -1.82
C GLY A 123 1.58 -7.28 -0.97
N PHE A 124 0.96 -8.36 -1.41
CA PHE A 124 1.02 -9.66 -0.76
C PHE A 124 1.69 -10.68 -1.67
N ALA A 125 2.45 -11.60 -1.05
CA ALA A 125 3.07 -12.69 -1.79
C ALA A 125 2.00 -13.66 -2.28
N LEU A 126 2.13 -14.08 -3.54
CA LEU A 126 1.31 -15.11 -4.15
C LEU A 126 1.97 -16.47 -3.94
N PHE A 127 1.16 -17.46 -3.58
CA PHE A 127 1.58 -18.87 -3.55
C PHE A 127 1.39 -19.56 -4.90
N ASP A 128 0.46 -19.04 -5.70
CA ASP A 128 0.08 -19.53 -7.01
C ASP A 128 -0.29 -18.34 -7.91
N LEU A 129 -0.06 -18.48 -9.21
CA LEU A 129 -0.42 -17.52 -10.23
C LEU A 129 -1.84 -17.72 -10.76
N HIS A 130 -2.47 -18.87 -10.47
CA HIS A 130 -3.87 -19.13 -10.81
C HIS A 130 -4.87 -18.42 -9.89
N VAL A 131 -4.71 -17.10 -9.82
CA VAL A 131 -5.57 -16.19 -9.07
C VAL A 131 -6.04 -15.08 -10.01
N PRO A 132 -7.26 -14.56 -9.84
CA PRO A 132 -7.79 -13.57 -10.76
C PRO A 132 -7.22 -12.18 -10.50
N VAL A 133 -6.98 -11.43 -11.56
CA VAL A 133 -6.86 -9.97 -11.53
C VAL A 133 -8.17 -9.40 -10.99
N THR A 134 -8.09 -8.56 -9.97
CA THR A 134 -9.25 -7.92 -9.34
C THR A 134 -9.21 -6.41 -9.58
N LYS A 135 -10.31 -5.72 -9.24
CA LYS A 135 -10.36 -4.25 -9.27
C LYS A 135 -9.31 -3.56 -8.40
N THR A 136 -8.71 -4.27 -7.43
CA THR A 136 -7.66 -3.74 -6.56
C THR A 136 -6.25 -4.18 -6.97
N THR A 137 -6.13 -5.03 -8.00
CA THR A 137 -4.83 -5.45 -8.53
C THR A 137 -4.20 -4.26 -9.25
N SER A 138 -3.05 -3.81 -8.75
CA SER A 138 -2.29 -2.67 -9.32
C SER A 138 -0.99 -3.08 -9.99
N GLY A 139 -0.49 -4.27 -9.66
CA GLY A 139 0.74 -4.78 -10.26
C GLY A 139 1.00 -6.24 -9.91
N LEU A 140 1.95 -6.81 -10.63
CA LEU A 140 2.54 -8.13 -10.41
C LEU A 140 4.05 -7.96 -10.43
N VAL A 141 4.70 -8.14 -9.29
CA VAL A 141 6.14 -7.96 -9.12
C VAL A 141 6.81 -9.31 -8.94
N CYS A 142 7.61 -9.74 -9.92
CA CYS A 142 8.33 -11.02 -9.89
C CYS A 142 9.81 -10.80 -9.55
N LEU A 143 10.25 -11.27 -8.39
CA LEU A 143 11.60 -11.09 -7.86
C LEU A 143 12.42 -12.37 -8.04
N SER A 144 13.63 -12.27 -8.59
CA SER A 144 14.55 -13.42 -8.70
C SER A 144 15.18 -13.82 -7.38
N ALA A 145 15.02 -13.02 -6.33
CA ALA A 145 15.51 -13.32 -4.99
C ALA A 145 14.51 -12.86 -3.94
N ASP A 146 14.24 -13.69 -2.93
CA ASP A 146 13.55 -13.23 -1.73
C ASP A 146 14.56 -12.86 -0.64
N GLU A 147 15.09 -11.63 -0.71
CA GLU A 147 16.05 -11.14 0.29
C GLU A 147 15.51 -11.19 1.73
N VAL A 148 14.19 -11.13 1.90
CA VAL A 148 13.53 -11.22 3.21
C VAL A 148 13.61 -12.64 3.74
N SER A 149 13.28 -13.64 2.91
CA SER A 149 13.41 -15.06 3.25
C SER A 149 14.86 -15.46 3.53
N ARG A 150 15.80 -14.95 2.72
CA ARG A 150 17.23 -15.29 2.80
C ARG A 150 17.93 -14.81 4.08
N HIS A 151 17.29 -13.93 4.85
CA HIS A 151 17.89 -13.41 6.08
C HIS A 151 16.97 -13.61 7.27
N ARG A 152 17.46 -14.36 8.27
CA ARG A 152 16.74 -14.52 9.53
C ARG A 152 16.75 -13.22 10.32
N PRO A 153 15.60 -12.78 10.85
CA PRO A 153 15.54 -11.63 11.74
C PRO A 153 16.45 -11.84 12.95
N THR A 154 17.18 -10.80 13.33
CA THR A 154 18.01 -10.79 14.55
C THR A 154 17.36 -9.94 15.64
N ALA A 155 17.97 -9.93 16.83
CA ALA A 155 17.51 -9.12 17.94
C ALA A 155 17.59 -7.61 17.62
N CYS A 156 16.70 -6.83 18.24
CA CYS A 156 16.70 -5.38 18.10
C CYS A 156 17.94 -4.77 18.76
N ILE A 157 18.74 -4.02 17.99
CA ILE A 157 19.93 -3.30 18.49
C ILE A 157 19.64 -1.85 18.93
N ASN A 158 18.37 -1.46 19.03
CA ASN A 158 17.91 -0.14 19.49
C ASN A 158 18.48 1.08 18.71
N CYS A 159 18.83 0.91 17.44
CA CYS A 159 19.44 1.97 16.61
C CYS A 159 18.52 3.15 16.22
N GLY A 160 17.22 3.12 16.53
CA GLY A 160 16.29 4.23 16.26
C GLY A 160 15.90 4.48 14.79
N ARG A 161 16.49 3.80 13.79
CA ARG A 161 16.20 4.01 12.35
C ARG A 161 14.72 3.89 11.99
N CYS A 162 14.04 2.90 12.57
CA CYS A 162 12.60 2.69 12.35
C CYS A 162 11.73 3.86 12.85
N VAL A 163 12.17 4.59 13.87
CA VAL A 163 11.50 5.78 14.40
C VAL A 163 11.74 6.96 13.46
N ALA A 164 13.00 7.20 13.08
CA ALA A 164 13.39 8.30 12.21
C ALA A 164 12.71 8.25 10.83
N GLN A 165 12.43 7.05 10.32
CA GLN A 165 11.80 6.83 9.02
C GLN A 165 10.29 6.61 9.10
N CYS A 166 9.70 6.62 10.30
CA CYS A 166 8.25 6.50 10.44
C CYS A 166 7.59 7.82 10.05
N PRO A 167 6.74 7.86 9.01
CA PRO A 167 6.10 9.11 8.58
C PRO A 167 5.02 9.58 9.57
N GLU A 168 4.58 8.70 10.45
CA GLU A 168 3.60 8.97 11.52
C GLU A 168 4.27 9.24 12.88
N HIS A 169 5.61 9.32 12.90
CA HIS A 169 6.39 9.55 14.13
C HIS A 169 6.11 8.56 15.27
N LEU A 170 5.73 7.32 14.92
CA LEU A 170 5.51 6.25 15.89
C LEU A 170 6.83 5.65 16.36
N VAL A 171 6.73 4.71 17.31
CA VAL A 171 7.85 3.87 17.76
C VAL A 171 7.64 2.41 17.32
N PRO A 172 7.94 2.04 16.05
CA PRO A 172 7.56 0.75 15.49
C PRO A 172 8.14 -0.44 16.24
N ALA A 173 9.38 -0.33 16.74
CA ALA A 173 10.01 -1.41 17.49
C ALA A 173 9.25 -1.78 18.78
N ARG A 174 8.62 -0.81 19.45
CA ARG A 174 7.78 -1.05 20.63
C ARG A 174 6.41 -1.58 20.23
N LEU A 175 5.78 -0.97 19.22
CA LEU A 175 4.47 -1.42 18.71
C LEU A 175 4.52 -2.87 18.24
N ALA A 176 5.57 -3.27 17.51
CA ALA A 176 5.77 -4.66 17.10
C ALA A 176 5.95 -5.60 18.30
N ARG A 177 6.66 -5.19 19.36
CA ARG A 177 6.78 -5.99 20.58
C ARG A 177 5.43 -6.17 21.28
N PHE A 178 4.62 -5.11 21.39
CA PHE A 178 3.27 -5.22 21.95
C PHE A 178 2.40 -6.15 21.11
N ALA A 179 2.46 -6.04 19.78
CA ALA A 179 1.77 -6.91 18.85
C ALA A 179 2.14 -8.39 19.04
N GLN A 180 3.43 -8.69 19.15
CA GLN A 180 3.95 -10.05 19.35
C GLN A 180 3.48 -10.69 20.67
N HIS A 181 3.23 -9.87 21.70
CA HIS A 181 2.71 -10.32 22.99
C HIS A 181 1.18 -10.20 23.11
N GLY A 182 0.47 -9.82 22.04
CA GLY A 182 -0.98 -9.59 22.09
C GLY A 182 -1.41 -8.46 23.04
N ASP A 183 -0.51 -7.55 23.40
CA ASP A 183 -0.74 -6.47 24.35
C ASP A 183 -1.50 -5.30 23.70
N GLU A 184 -2.81 -5.50 23.52
CA GLU A 184 -3.73 -4.52 22.92
C GLU A 184 -3.74 -3.20 23.69
N LYS A 185 -3.68 -3.25 25.02
CA LYS A 185 -3.74 -2.07 25.88
C LYS A 185 -2.55 -1.15 25.61
N ASN A 186 -1.32 -1.67 25.64
CA ASN A 186 -0.15 -0.84 25.36
C ASN A 186 -0.06 -0.49 23.87
N PHE A 187 -0.47 -1.37 22.96
CA PHE A 187 -0.52 -1.04 21.54
C PHE A 187 -1.39 0.20 21.26
N LEU A 188 -2.57 0.26 21.85
CA LEU A 188 -3.47 1.43 21.76
C LEU A 188 -2.89 2.65 22.45
N LYS A 189 -2.31 2.49 23.65
CA LYS A 189 -1.67 3.58 24.41
C LYS A 189 -0.54 4.25 23.63
N TYR A 190 0.17 3.48 22.80
CA TYR A 190 1.27 3.96 21.96
C TYR A 190 0.83 4.30 20.52
N TYR A 191 -0.46 4.58 20.31
CA TYR A 191 -1.01 5.05 19.04
C TYR A 191 -0.82 4.06 17.88
N GLY A 192 -0.82 2.76 18.13
CA GLY A 192 -0.64 1.74 17.08
C GLY A 192 -1.71 1.80 15.95
N MET A 193 -2.87 2.38 16.24
CA MET A 193 -3.92 2.64 15.24
C MET A 193 -3.60 3.79 14.28
N GLU A 194 -2.57 4.59 14.54
CA GLU A 194 -2.08 5.61 13.61
C GLU A 194 -1.12 5.03 12.56
N CYS A 195 -0.72 3.76 12.62
CA CYS A 195 0.17 3.20 11.61
C CYS A 195 -0.51 3.15 10.23
N CYS A 196 0.14 3.71 9.21
CA CYS A 196 -0.32 3.72 7.81
C CYS A 196 0.15 2.51 6.98
N GLU A 197 0.73 1.49 7.61
CA GLU A 197 1.11 0.20 6.99
C GLU A 197 2.10 0.32 5.81
N CYS A 198 2.87 1.40 5.74
CA CYS A 198 3.81 1.67 4.64
C CYS A 198 5.06 0.77 4.60
N GLY A 199 5.39 0.04 5.68
CA GLY A 199 6.55 -0.84 5.65
C GLY A 199 7.93 -0.18 5.75
N CYS A 200 8.03 1.16 5.80
CA CYS A 200 9.31 1.89 5.93
C CYS A 200 10.17 1.35 7.08
N CYS A 201 9.54 1.09 8.23
CA CYS A 201 10.20 0.60 9.44
C CYS A 201 10.84 -0.78 9.27
N SER A 202 10.19 -1.70 8.54
CA SER A 202 10.74 -3.02 8.23
C SER A 202 11.89 -2.91 7.25
N TYR A 203 11.73 -2.10 6.20
CA TYR A 203 12.72 -1.93 5.15
C TYR A 203 14.05 -1.38 5.69
N VAL A 204 14.01 -0.35 6.56
CA VAL A 204 15.23 0.27 7.09
C VAL A 204 15.83 -0.45 8.32
N CYS A 205 15.21 -1.54 8.78
CA CYS A 205 15.65 -2.25 9.98
C CYS A 205 16.91 -3.08 9.69
N PRO A 206 18.08 -2.78 10.28
CA PRO A 206 19.28 -3.58 10.04
C PRO A 206 19.15 -5.01 10.61
N ALA A 207 18.30 -5.20 11.62
CA ALA A 207 17.98 -6.50 12.18
C ALA A 207 16.92 -7.28 11.38
N ARG A 208 16.44 -6.72 10.25
CA ARG A 208 15.43 -7.30 9.35
C ARG A 208 14.18 -7.81 10.06
N ARG A 209 13.79 -7.13 11.13
CA ARG A 209 12.58 -7.48 11.90
C ARG A 209 11.34 -7.12 11.07
N PRO A 210 10.31 -7.99 11.02
CA PRO A 210 9.09 -7.76 10.22
C PRO A 210 8.11 -6.79 10.91
N LEU A 211 8.60 -5.63 11.36
CA LEU A 211 7.86 -4.68 12.21
C LEU A 211 6.49 -4.31 11.66
N ALA A 212 6.40 -3.99 10.38
CA ALA A 212 5.14 -3.60 9.74
C ALA A 212 4.11 -4.74 9.70
N GLN A 213 4.53 -5.99 9.48
CA GLN A 213 3.63 -7.14 9.46
C GLN A 213 3.02 -7.37 10.84
N GLU A 214 3.83 -7.32 11.90
CA GLU A 214 3.38 -7.46 13.28
C GLU A 214 2.35 -6.38 13.65
N ILE A 215 2.67 -5.12 13.33
CA ILE A 215 1.79 -3.98 13.61
C ILE A 215 0.48 -4.11 12.81
N LYS A 216 0.54 -4.51 11.54
CA LYS A 216 -0.64 -4.74 10.68
C LYS A 216 -1.53 -5.85 11.23
N SER A 217 -0.95 -6.96 11.66
CA SER A 217 -1.69 -8.05 12.29
C SER A 217 -2.40 -7.59 13.55
N MET A 218 -1.73 -6.84 14.42
CA MET A 218 -2.35 -6.29 15.63
C MET A 218 -3.49 -5.33 15.33
N ARG A 219 -3.33 -4.42 14.36
CA ARG A 219 -4.41 -3.52 13.93
C ARG A 219 -5.66 -4.27 13.50
N LYS A 220 -5.49 -5.33 12.69
CA LYS A 220 -6.60 -6.18 12.26
C LYS A 220 -7.31 -6.83 13.46
N MET A 221 -6.56 -7.33 14.44
CA MET A 221 -7.12 -7.90 15.66
C MET A 221 -7.90 -6.87 16.48
N VAL A 222 -7.35 -5.67 16.68
CA VAL A 222 -8.04 -4.56 17.37
C VAL A 222 -9.35 -4.20 16.67
N LEU A 223 -9.34 -4.07 15.35
CA LEU A 223 -10.54 -3.75 14.57
C LEU A 223 -11.59 -4.87 14.67
N ALA A 224 -11.17 -6.13 14.61
CA ALA A 224 -12.07 -7.27 14.79
C ALA A 224 -12.68 -7.31 16.20
N ASN A 225 -11.87 -7.04 17.24
CA ASN A 225 -12.34 -6.98 18.62
C ASN A 225 -13.35 -5.84 18.84
N ARG A 226 -13.13 -4.67 18.23
CA ARG A 226 -14.09 -3.55 18.26
C ARG A 226 -15.43 -3.93 17.64
N LYS A 227 -15.44 -4.61 16.48
CA LYS A 227 -16.67 -5.08 15.83
C LYS A 227 -17.44 -6.06 16.72
N LYS A 228 -16.75 -7.05 17.30
CA LYS A 228 -17.38 -8.01 18.22
C LYS A 228 -18.01 -7.36 19.44
N ARG A 229 -17.36 -6.34 20.04
CA ARG A 229 -17.92 -5.58 21.17
C ARG A 229 -19.18 -4.81 20.75
N GLN A 230 -19.15 -4.13 19.60
CA GLN A 230 -20.31 -3.40 19.07
C GLN A 230 -21.50 -4.30 18.72
N GLU A 231 -21.24 -5.56 18.32
CA GLU A 231 -22.28 -6.56 18.06
C GLU A 231 -22.84 -7.17 19.35
N GLY A 232 -22.00 -7.29 20.39
CA GLY A 232 -22.40 -7.73 21.74
C GLY A 232 -23.26 -6.70 22.48
N ASP A 233 -22.93 -5.42 22.37
CA ASP A 233 -23.69 -4.32 23.00
C ASP A 233 -25.05 -4.04 22.32
N LYS A 234 -25.31 -4.64 21.16
CA LYS A 234 -26.59 -4.57 20.42
C LYS A 234 -27.54 -5.73 20.72
N LYS A 235 -27.14 -6.70 21.53
CA LYS A 235 -27.97 -7.81 22.01
C LYS A 235 -28.41 -7.56 23.45
#